data_AF-A0A831SWC6-F1
#
_entry.id   AF-A0A831SWC6-F1
#
_cell.length_a   1.000
_cell.length_b   1.000
_cell.length_c   1.000
_cell.angle_alpha   90.00
_cell.angle_beta   90.00
_cell.angle_gamma   90.00
#
_symmetry.space_group_name_H-M   'P 1'
#
loop_
_entity.id
_entity.type
_entity.pdbx_description
1 polymer ?
#
loop_
_entity_poly.entity_id
_entity_poly.type
_entity_poly.pdbx_seq_one_letter_code
_entity_poly.pdbx_strand_id
1 'polypeptide(L)'
;MQLYRASLEEAQHFILNGKKPYQFVIKNPHAKILGPAYDASEEALQQAKERGFYAETLEEAQKIATAHNDEVIEVAFYTKDIQIV
;
A
#
# COMPACT_ATOMS: atom_id res chain seq x y z
N MET A 1 7.83 -5.22 14.00
CA MET A 1 6.89 -5.85 13.06
C MET A 1 7.68 -6.32 11.84
N GLN A 2 7.45 -7.55 11.36
CA GLN A 2 7.96 -7.96 10.05
C GLN A 2 6.96 -7.50 8.98
N LEU A 3 7.46 -6.97 7.88
CA LEU A 3 6.65 -6.56 6.73
C LEU A 3 6.69 -7.67 5.69
N TYR A 4 5.53 -8.18 5.30
CA TYR A 4 5.46 -9.10 4.17
C TYR A 4 5.39 -8.29 2.88
N ARG A 5 6.35 -8.47 1.98
CA ARG A 5 6.33 -7.84 0.65
C ARG A 5 5.74 -8.83 -0.33
N ALA A 6 4.56 -8.49 -0.84
CA ALA A 6 3.88 -9.25 -1.87
C ALA A 6 4.18 -8.63 -3.25
N SER A 7 4.28 -9.49 -4.26
CA SER A 7 4.18 -9.04 -5.66
C SER A 7 2.80 -8.42 -5.94
N LEU A 8 2.66 -7.68 -7.03
CA LEU A 8 1.39 -7.02 -7.38
C LEU A 8 0.22 -8.02 -7.51
N GLU A 9 0.49 -9.20 -8.08
CA GLU A 9 -0.51 -10.26 -8.25
C GLU A 9 -0.97 -10.82 -6.89
N GLU A 10 -0.02 -11.19 -6.03
CA GLU A 10 -0.33 -11.65 -4.67
C GLU A 10 -1.02 -10.58 -3.84
N ALA A 11 -0.56 -9.33 -3.96
CA ALA A 11 -1.13 -8.19 -3.27
C ALA A 11 -2.60 -7.98 -3.64
N GLN A 12 -2.93 -8.10 -4.93
CA GLN A 12 -4.31 -8.02 -5.39
C GLN A 12 -5.18 -9.10 -4.73
N HIS A 13 -4.70 -10.34 -4.66
CA HIS A 13 -5.38 -11.40 -3.93
C HIS A 13 -5.57 -11.06 -2.46
N PHE A 14 -4.53 -10.59 -1.77
CA PHE A 14 -4.64 -10.24 -0.34
C PHE A 14 -5.60 -9.07 -0.09
N ILE A 15 -5.54 -8.03 -0.92
CA ILE A 15 -6.44 -6.87 -0.83
C ILE A 15 -7.90 -7.31 -1.06
N LEU A 16 -8.16 -8.15 -2.06
CA LEU A 16 -9.49 -8.70 -2.33
C LEU A 16 -10.01 -9.58 -1.18
N ASN A 17 -9.11 -10.31 -0.52
CA ASN A 17 -9.42 -11.09 0.68
C ASN A 17 -9.52 -10.23 1.95
N GLY A 18 -9.52 -8.90 1.84
CA GLY A 18 -9.67 -7.96 2.95
C GLY A 18 -8.45 -7.89 3.88
N LYS A 19 -7.28 -8.38 3.45
CA LYS A 19 -6.06 -8.33 4.27
C LYS A 19 -5.57 -6.90 4.39
N LYS A 20 -5.36 -6.49 5.63
CA LYS A 20 -5.06 -5.14 6.09
C LYS A 20 -4.20 -5.26 7.36
N PRO A 21 -3.25 -4.34 7.67
CA PRO A 21 -2.80 -3.18 6.90
C PRO A 21 -1.87 -3.50 5.72
N TYR A 22 -1.79 -2.58 4.74
CA TYR A 22 -0.74 -2.57 3.72
C TYR A 22 -0.30 -1.16 3.30
N GLN A 23 0.87 -1.07 2.69
CA GLN A 23 1.40 0.10 1.99
C GLN A 23 1.78 -0.30 0.56
N PHE A 24 1.60 0.61 -0.39
CA PHE A 24 2.09 0.43 -1.75
C PHE A 24 3.51 0.99 -1.83
N VAL A 25 4.43 0.14 -2.25
CA VAL A 25 5.82 0.49 -2.52
C VAL A 25 5.90 0.91 -3.97
N ILE A 26 6.31 2.15 -4.20
CA ILE A 26 6.56 2.67 -5.53
C ILE A 26 8.07 2.70 -5.82
N LYS A 27 8.42 2.76 -7.10
CA LYS A 27 9.81 2.74 -7.58
C LYS A 27 10.67 3.82 -6.92
N ASN A 28 10.11 5.00 -6.68
CA ASN A 28 10.77 6.05 -5.91
C ASN A 28 10.75 5.76 -4.40
N PRO A 29 11.91 5.53 -3.75
CA PRO A 29 11.96 5.16 -2.33
C PRO A 29 11.56 6.30 -1.37
N HIS A 30 11.50 7.55 -1.86
CA HIS A 30 11.13 8.72 -1.07
C HIS A 30 9.62 8.98 -1.01
N ALA A 31 8.84 8.34 -1.89
CA ALA A 31 7.40 8.46 -1.93
C ALA A 31 6.76 7.10 -1.64
N LYS A 32 5.64 7.11 -0.91
CA LYS A 32 4.92 5.90 -0.50
C LYS A 32 3.44 6.22 -0.50
N ILE A 33 2.63 5.29 -0.99
CA ILE A 33 1.17 5.44 -0.99
C ILE A 33 0.64 4.56 0.14
N LEU A 34 -0.10 5.17 1.07
CA LEU A 34 -0.64 4.48 2.24
C LEU A 34 -1.96 3.78 1.91
N GLY A 35 -2.16 2.60 2.50
CA GLY A 35 -3.38 1.82 2.38
C GLY A 35 -4.41 2.06 3.50
N PRO A 36 -5.65 1.54 3.35
CA PRO A 36 -6.83 1.80 4.18
C PRO A 36 -6.82 1.12 5.56
N ALA A 37 -5.64 0.79 6.05
CA ALA A 37 -5.47 0.22 7.39
C ALA A 37 -4.08 0.43 7.94
N TYR A 38 -3.22 1.22 7.27
CA TYR A 38 -1.90 1.55 7.77
C TYR A 38 -2.04 2.05 9.22
N ASP A 39 -1.51 1.27 10.17
CA ASP A 39 -1.57 1.51 11.62
C ASP A 39 -0.60 2.64 11.98
N ALA A 40 -0.70 3.75 11.25
CA ALA A 40 -0.12 5.01 11.65
C ALA A 40 -1.22 5.85 12.27
N SER A 41 -0.80 6.73 13.16
CA SER A 41 -1.61 7.79 13.75
C SER A 41 -2.55 8.39 12.69
N GLU A 42 -3.79 8.70 13.07
CA GLU A 42 -4.78 9.32 12.18
C GLU A 42 -4.21 10.52 11.40
N GLU A 43 -3.29 11.26 12.00
CA GLU A 43 -2.52 12.34 11.37
C GLU A 43 -1.75 11.91 10.12
N ALA A 44 -1.11 10.74 10.13
CA ALA A 44 -0.35 10.22 8.99
C ALA A 44 -1.27 9.82 7.83
N LEU A 45 -2.42 9.21 8.14
CA LEU A 45 -3.46 8.91 7.15
C LEU A 45 -4.06 10.20 6.59
N GLN A 46 -4.31 11.20 7.43
CA GLN A 46 -4.84 12.48 7.01
C GLN A 46 -3.84 13.24 6.12
N GLN A 47 -2.57 13.30 6.51
CA GLN A 47 -1.52 13.90 5.68
C GLN A 47 -1.35 13.17 4.34
N ALA A 48 -1.43 11.84 4.33
CA ALA A 48 -1.37 11.07 3.08
C ALA A 48 -2.57 11.39 2.17
N LYS A 49 -3.78 11.51 2.73
CA LYS A 49 -4.97 11.93 1.98
C LYS A 49 -4.83 13.36 1.44
N GLU A 50 -4.40 14.31 2.26
CA GLU A 50 -4.20 15.71 1.87
C GLU A 50 -3.12 15.87 0.80
N ARG A 51 -2.06 15.06 0.86
CA ARG A 51 -0.98 15.07 -0.13
C ARG A 51 -1.26 14.21 -1.36
N GLY A 52 -2.40 13.50 -1.40
CA GLY A 52 -2.75 12.61 -2.52
C GLY A 52 -1.98 11.30 -2.56
N PHE A 53 -1.32 10.89 -1.47
CA PHE A 53 -0.58 9.63 -1.34
C PHE A 53 -1.36 8.58 -0.52
N TYR A 54 -2.67 8.48 -0.74
CA TYR A 54 -3.53 7.49 -0.11
C TYR A 54 -4.35 6.74 -1.17
N ALA A 55 -4.40 5.42 -1.08
CA ALA A 55 -5.17 4.57 -2.00
C ALA A 55 -5.81 3.41 -1.25
N GLU A 56 -7.05 3.08 -1.58
CA GLU A 56 -7.72 1.91 -1.00
C GLU A 56 -7.47 0.66 -1.83
N THR A 57 -7.28 0.82 -3.14
CA THR A 57 -7.09 -0.28 -4.09
C THR A 57 -5.75 -0.17 -4.82
N LEU A 58 -5.27 -1.30 -5.36
CA LEU A 58 -4.07 -1.30 -6.21
C LEU A 58 -4.23 -0.40 -7.44
N GLU A 59 -5.44 -0.35 -8.01
CA GLU A 59 -5.74 0.50 -9.17
C GLU A 59 -5.60 1.99 -8.82
N GLU A 60 -6.12 2.42 -7.67
CA GLU A 60 -5.94 3.80 -7.19
C GLU A 60 -4.48 4.12 -6.92
N ALA A 61 -3.75 3.21 -6.28
CA ALA A 61 -2.32 3.38 -6.02
C ALA A 61 -1.53 3.52 -7.32
N GLN A 62 -1.87 2.72 -8.34
CA GLN A 62 -1.24 2.81 -9.66
C GLN A 62 -1.56 4.14 -10.36
N LYS A 63 -2.80 4.62 -10.27
CA LYS A 63 -3.19 5.93 -10.84
C LYS A 63 -2.43 7.07 -10.17
N ILE A 64 -2.31 7.05 -8.85
CA ILE A 64 -1.54 8.05 -8.09
C ILE A 64 -0.06 7.96 -8.47
N ALA A 65 0.55 6.78 -8.45
CA ALA A 65 1.94 6.60 -8.84
C ALA A 65 2.19 7.15 -10.26
N THR A 66 1.34 6.78 -11.22
CA THR A 66 1.45 7.25 -12.61
C THR A 66 1.32 8.78 -12.71
N ALA A 67 0.41 9.40 -11.95
CA ALA A 67 0.26 10.86 -11.91
C ALA A 67 1.53 11.57 -11.40
N HIS A 68 2.32 10.88 -10.57
CA HIS A 68 3.60 11.34 -10.06
C HIS A 68 4.81 10.89 -10.91
N ASN A 69 4.60 10.32 -12.10
CA ASN A 69 5.65 9.69 -12.94
C ASN A 69 6.40 8.54 -12.23
N ASP A 70 5.67 7.82 -11.39
CA ASP A 70 6.13 6.68 -10.60
C ASP A 70 5.32 5.42 -10.93
N GLU A 71 5.76 4.28 -10.41
CA GLU A 71 5.10 2.99 -10.62
C GLU A 71 5.06 2.19 -9.32
N VAL A 72 3.93 1.53 -9.03
CA VAL A 72 3.84 0.61 -7.89
C VAL A 72 4.57 -0.68 -8.26
N ILE A 73 5.57 -1.04 -7.46
CA ILE A 73 6.40 -2.23 -7.69
C ILE A 73 6.03 -3.39 -6.76
N GLU A 74 5.61 -3.09 -5.54
CA GLU A 74 5.30 -4.10 -4.51
C GLU A 74 4.23 -3.55 -3.56
N VAL A 75 3.60 -4.45 -2.80
CA VAL A 75 2.73 -4.06 -1.69
C VAL A 75 3.22 -4.72 -0.42
N ALA A 76 3.51 -3.91 0.59
CA ALA A 76 4.00 -4.38 1.87
C ALA A 76 2.87 -4.42 2.91
N PHE A 77 2.56 -5.61 3.40
CA PHE A 77 1.53 -5.86 4.40
C PHE A 77 2.13 -5.87 5.82
N TYR A 78 1.43 -5.24 6.76
CA TYR A 78 1.86 -5.08 8.17
C TYR A 78 1.22 -6.11 9.11
N THR A 79 0.80 -7.25 8.59
CA THR A 79 0.13 -8.29 9.39
C THR A 79 1.03 -9.51 9.61
N LYS A 80 0.93 -10.12 10.81
CA LYS A 80 1.57 -11.39 11.16
C LYS A 80 0.84 -12.61 10.59
N ASP A 81 -0.35 -12.39 10.03
CA ASP A 81 -1.31 -13.43 9.58
C ASP A 81 -1.26 -13.73 8.07
N ILE A 82 -0.16 -13.36 7.40
CA ILE A 82 0.10 -13.85 6.03
C ILE A 82 0.83 -15.17 6.15
N GLN A 83 0.07 -16.26 6.20
CA GLN A 83 0.57 -17.60 5.92
C GLN A 83 0.42 -17.85 4.42
N ILE A 84 1.54 -18.13 3.76
CA ILE A 84 1.57 -18.56 2.36
C ILE A 84 0.95 -19.96 2.32
N VAL A 85 -0.21 -20.09 1.68
CA VAL A 85 -0.83 -21.39 1.35
C VAL A 85 -0.33 -21.89 0.00
#